data_AF-A0A3M1W7W1-F1
#
_entry.id   AF-A0A3M1W7W1-F1
#
_cell.length_a   1.000
_cell.length_b   1.000
_cell.length_c   1.000
_cell.angle_alpha   90.00
_cell.angle_beta   90.00
_cell.angle_gamma   90.00
#
_symmetry.space_group_name_H-M   'P 1'
#
loop_
_entity.id
_entity.type
_entity.pdbx_description
1 polymer ?
#
loop_
_entity_poly.entity_id
_entity_poly.type
_entity_poly.pdbx_seq_one_letter_code
_entity_poly.pdbx_strand_id
1 'polypeptide(L)'
;MRFRLAGAFEPRGDQPQAIEALVEGIQSGLKHQTLLGVTGSGKTYTMACVIERVQKPTLILAPNKTLAAQLYGEFKQFFPDNAVEYFVSYYDYYQPEAYVPQSDTYIEKDS
;
A
#
# COMPACT_ATOMS: atom_id res chain seq x y z
N MET A 1 -15.95 10.89 6.99
CA MET A 1 -15.92 10.89 5.51
C MET A 1 -15.93 9.44 5.05
N ARG A 2 -16.63 9.12 3.95
CA ARG A 2 -16.65 7.74 3.40
C ARG A 2 -15.68 7.64 2.22
N PHE A 3 -15.00 6.51 2.09
CA PHE A 3 -14.27 6.16 0.86
C PHE A 3 -15.27 5.99 -0.27
N ARG A 4 -14.97 6.57 -1.44
CA ARG A 4 -15.77 6.47 -2.66
C ARG A 4 -14.86 6.09 -3.81
N LEU A 5 -14.99 4.85 -4.27
CA LEU A 5 -14.22 4.34 -5.40
C LEU A 5 -14.75 4.98 -6.68
N ALA A 6 -13.89 5.69 -7.39
CA ALA A 6 -14.17 6.26 -8.69
C ALA A 6 -13.84 5.26 -9.79
N GLY A 7 -14.72 5.18 -10.78
CA GLY A 7 -14.50 4.43 -12.02
C GLY A 7 -15.62 3.44 -12.33
N ALA A 8 -15.78 3.18 -13.63
CA ALA A 8 -16.73 2.19 -14.18
C ALA A 8 -16.12 0.78 -14.26
N PHE A 9 -15.10 0.49 -13.44
CA PHE A 9 -14.55 -0.85 -13.37
C PHE A 9 -15.46 -1.70 -12.50
N GLU A 10 -15.84 -2.86 -13.01
CA GLU A 10 -16.48 -3.90 -12.22
C GLU A 10 -15.43 -4.98 -11.92
N PRO A 11 -15.37 -5.52 -10.70
CA PRO A 11 -14.51 -6.65 -10.39
C PRO A 11 -14.79 -7.82 -11.35
N ARG A 12 -13.73 -8.42 -11.91
CA ARG A 12 -13.84 -9.53 -12.89
C ARG A 12 -12.95 -10.71 -12.50
N GLY A 13 -13.23 -11.88 -13.08
CA GLY A 13 -12.51 -13.12 -12.78
C GLY A 13 -12.65 -13.49 -11.31
N ASP A 14 -11.54 -13.75 -10.63
CA ASP A 14 -11.52 -14.16 -9.21
C ASP A 14 -11.66 -12.98 -8.23
N GLN A 15 -11.64 -11.72 -8.72
CA GLN A 15 -11.70 -10.54 -7.86
C GLN A 15 -12.96 -10.47 -6.99
N PRO A 16 -14.20 -10.71 -7.48
CA PRO A 16 -15.40 -10.62 -6.66
C PRO A 16 -15.32 -11.50 -5.41
N GLN A 17 -14.92 -12.77 -5.58
CA GLN A 17 -14.80 -13.74 -4.50
C GLN A 17 -13.69 -13.36 -3.53
N ALA A 18 -12.53 -12.90 -4.03
CA ALA A 18 -11.43 -12.45 -3.19
C ALA A 18 -11.82 -11.22 -2.34
N ILE A 19 -12.54 -10.26 -2.93
CA ILE A 19 -13.02 -9.07 -2.21
C ILE A 19 -13.98 -9.48 -1.09
N GLU A 20 -14.95 -10.34 -1.39
CA GLU A 20 -15.93 -10.81 -0.43
C GLU A 20 -15.27 -11.51 0.77
N ALA A 21 -14.41 -12.49 0.50
CA ALA A 21 -13.71 -13.23 1.56
C ALA A 21 -12.86 -12.30 2.46
N LEU A 22 -12.16 -11.34 1.88
CA LEU A 22 -11.35 -10.38 2.65
C LEU A 22 -12.22 -9.45 3.52
N VAL A 23 -13.34 -8.97 2.97
CA VAL A 23 -14.28 -8.10 3.69
C VAL A 23 -14.92 -8.84 4.86
N GLU A 24 -15.41 -10.07 4.63
CA GLU A 24 -15.98 -10.91 5.69
C GLU A 24 -14.95 -11.22 6.78
N GLY A 25 -13.70 -11.52 6.40
CA GLY A 25 -12.63 -11.72 7.36
C GLY A 25 -12.36 -10.49 8.24
N ILE A 26 -12.39 -9.28 7.65
CA ILE A 26 -12.20 -8.03 8.42
C ILE A 26 -13.38 -7.79 9.36
N GLN A 27 -14.61 -8.03 8.90
CA GLN A 27 -15.83 -7.81 9.67
C GLN A 27 -16.02 -8.83 10.80
N SER A 28 -15.58 -10.08 10.59
CA SER A 28 -15.55 -11.13 11.61
C SER A 28 -14.39 -10.98 12.61
N GLY A 29 -13.51 -10.00 12.42
CA GLY A 29 -12.42 -9.70 13.34
C GLY A 29 -11.16 -10.53 13.14
N LEU A 30 -10.99 -11.19 11.98
CA LEU A 30 -9.73 -11.84 11.63
C LEU A 30 -8.59 -10.81 11.58
N LYS A 31 -7.58 -11.03 12.40
CA LYS A 31 -6.42 -10.13 12.50
C LYS A 31 -5.48 -10.24 11.29
N HIS A 32 -5.38 -11.42 10.69
CA HIS A 32 -4.44 -11.72 9.62
C HIS A 32 -5.15 -12.44 8.47
N GLN A 33 -4.92 -11.96 7.25
CA GLN A 33 -5.45 -12.52 6.02
C GLN A 33 -4.42 -12.36 4.90
N THR A 34 -4.46 -13.24 3.92
CA THR A 34 -3.51 -13.24 2.78
C THR A 34 -4.29 -13.27 1.47
N LEU A 35 -4.06 -12.26 0.61
CA LEU A 35 -4.52 -12.27 -0.77
C LEU A 35 -3.47 -12.94 -1.66
N LEU A 36 -3.66 -14.23 -1.97
CA LEU A 36 -2.79 -14.96 -2.89
C LEU A 36 -3.20 -14.69 -4.34
N GLY A 37 -2.65 -13.64 -4.94
CA GLY A 37 -2.98 -13.24 -6.32
C GLY A 37 -1.77 -13.30 -7.26
N VAL A 38 -1.96 -13.87 -8.44
CA VAL A 38 -0.95 -13.90 -9.52
C VAL A 38 -0.62 -12.50 -10.04
N THR A 39 0.51 -12.36 -10.73
CA THR A 39 0.88 -11.09 -11.38
C THR A 39 -0.17 -10.72 -12.45
N GLY A 40 -0.54 -9.43 -12.53
CA GLY A 40 -1.53 -8.95 -13.48
C GLY A 40 -3.00 -9.16 -13.09
N SER A 41 -3.30 -9.81 -11.95
CA SER A 41 -4.69 -10.08 -11.53
C SER A 41 -5.46 -8.87 -10.99
N GLY A 42 -4.89 -7.67 -10.99
CA GLY A 42 -5.54 -6.47 -10.45
C GLY A 42 -5.62 -6.42 -8.91
N LYS A 43 -4.53 -6.80 -8.22
CA LYS A 43 -4.47 -6.80 -6.75
C LYS A 43 -4.73 -5.42 -6.14
N THR A 44 -4.23 -4.33 -6.74
CA THR A 44 -4.47 -2.98 -6.21
C THR A 44 -5.95 -2.64 -6.24
N TYR A 45 -6.62 -2.91 -7.36
CA TYR A 45 -8.06 -2.65 -7.49
C TYR A 45 -8.88 -3.52 -6.53
N THR A 46 -8.52 -4.79 -6.36
CA THR A 46 -9.10 -5.69 -5.34
C THR A 46 -9.02 -5.05 -3.94
N MET A 47 -7.85 -4.55 -3.55
CA MET A 47 -7.68 -3.89 -2.26
C MET A 47 -8.44 -2.56 -2.15
N ALA A 48 -8.57 -1.81 -3.24
CA ALA A 48 -9.38 -0.60 -3.28
C ALA A 48 -10.87 -0.90 -3.00
N CYS A 49 -11.43 -1.93 -3.65
CA CYS A 49 -12.80 -2.38 -3.36
C CYS A 49 -12.97 -2.85 -1.91
N VAL A 50 -11.97 -3.54 -1.34
CA VAL A 50 -11.99 -3.93 0.08
C VAL A 50 -12.02 -2.69 0.98
N ILE A 51 -11.13 -1.72 0.75
CA ILE A 51 -11.05 -0.46 1.52
C ILE A 51 -12.39 0.30 1.47
N GLU A 52 -12.99 0.40 0.28
CA GLU A 52 -14.30 1.01 0.11
C GLU A 52 -15.38 0.25 0.89
N ARG A 53 -15.41 -1.08 0.87
CA ARG A 53 -16.45 -1.83 1.58
C ARG A 53 -16.30 -1.78 3.10
N VAL A 54 -15.07 -1.77 3.63
CA VAL A 54 -14.83 -1.78 5.07
C VAL A 54 -14.81 -0.39 5.71
N GLN A 55 -14.62 0.67 4.91
CA GLN A 55 -14.65 2.06 5.35
C GLN A 55 -13.69 2.38 6.52
N LYS A 56 -12.47 1.82 6.47
CA LYS A 56 -11.43 2.03 7.49
C LYS A 56 -10.23 2.78 6.91
N PRO A 57 -9.67 3.78 7.63
CA PRO A 57 -8.35 4.32 7.29
C PRO A 57 -7.34 3.19 7.19
N THR A 58 -6.58 3.16 6.09
CA THR A 58 -5.74 2.01 5.74
C THR A 58 -4.32 2.49 5.43
N LEU A 59 -3.33 1.81 6.02
CA LEU A 59 -1.92 2.01 5.73
C LEU A 59 -1.45 0.90 4.77
N ILE A 60 -0.88 1.29 3.63
CA ILE A 60 -0.32 0.36 2.64
C ILE A 60 1.19 0.50 2.67
N LEU A 61 1.87 -0.58 3.02
CA LEU A 61 3.33 -0.65 3.06
C LEU A 61 3.84 -1.30 1.76
N ALA A 62 4.80 -0.64 1.12
CA ALA A 62 5.45 -1.15 -0.08
C ALA A 62 6.93 -1.42 0.19
N PRO A 63 7.54 -2.43 -0.46
CA PRO A 63 8.93 -2.81 -0.25
C PRO A 63 9.97 -1.79 -0.75
N ASN A 64 9.57 -0.84 -1.60
CA ASN A 64 10.47 0.18 -2.15
C ASN A 64 9.71 1.45 -2.58
N LYS A 65 10.46 2.54 -2.79
CA LYS A 65 9.91 3.86 -3.19
C LYS A 65 9.18 3.81 -4.54
N THR A 66 9.68 3.05 -5.51
CA THR A 66 9.09 2.97 -6.85
C THR A 66 7.67 2.39 -6.81
N LEU A 67 7.50 1.25 -6.13
CA LEU A 67 6.19 0.63 -5.98
C LEU A 67 5.27 1.48 -5.08
N ALA A 68 5.82 2.13 -4.06
CA ALA A 68 5.05 3.06 -3.23
C ALA A 68 4.46 4.21 -4.07
N ALA A 69 5.27 4.82 -4.95
CA ALA A 69 4.83 5.89 -5.84
C ALA A 69 3.78 5.40 -6.86
N GLN A 70 3.97 4.20 -7.43
CA GLN A 70 2.99 3.59 -8.33
C GLN A 70 1.63 3.40 -7.63
N LEU A 71 1.64 2.77 -6.45
CA LEU A 71 0.42 2.54 -5.67
C LEU A 71 -0.26 3.86 -5.30
N TYR A 72 0.51 4.87 -4.88
CA TYR A 72 -0.04 6.19 -4.59
C TYR A 72 -0.77 6.80 -5.79
N GLY A 73 -0.18 6.72 -7.00
CA GLY A 73 -0.82 7.17 -8.24
C GLY A 73 -2.12 6.41 -8.55
N GLU A 74 -2.10 5.07 -8.44
CA GLU A 74 -3.28 4.22 -8.64
C GLU A 74 -4.39 4.58 -7.62
N PHE A 75 -4.06 4.69 -6.34
CA PHE A 75 -5.04 5.01 -5.30
C PHE A 75 -5.59 6.44 -5.41
N LYS A 76 -4.80 7.41 -5.86
CA LYS A 76 -5.31 8.76 -6.19
C LYS A 76 -6.35 8.74 -7.29
N GLN A 77 -6.19 7.89 -8.29
CA GLN A 77 -7.17 7.70 -9.36
C GLN A 77 -8.41 6.95 -8.87
N PHE A 78 -8.23 5.95 -8.02
CA PHE A 78 -9.33 5.18 -7.42
C PHE A 78 -10.14 5.99 -6.41
N PHE A 79 -9.54 6.91 -5.68
CA PHE A 79 -10.22 7.70 -4.64
C PHE A 79 -9.95 9.20 -4.78
N PRO A 80 -10.39 9.85 -5.89
CA PRO A 80 -10.11 11.25 -6.16
C PRO A 80 -10.75 12.20 -5.13
N ASP A 81 -11.82 11.76 -4.47
CA ASP A 81 -12.55 12.52 -3.45
C ASP A 81 -12.08 12.23 -2.02
N ASN A 82 -11.04 11.39 -1.83
CA ASN A 82 -10.53 11.04 -0.51
C ASN A 82 -9.07 11.44 -0.33
N ALA A 83 -8.66 11.57 0.92
CA ALA A 83 -7.27 11.83 1.30
C ALA A 83 -6.42 10.57 1.07
N VAL A 84 -5.79 10.51 -0.10
CA VAL A 84 -4.72 9.54 -0.41
C VAL A 84 -3.40 10.27 -0.19
N GLU A 85 -2.57 9.76 0.72
CA GLU A 85 -1.33 10.42 1.14
C GLU A 85 -0.12 9.56 0.83
N TYR A 86 1.04 10.20 0.69
CA TYR A 86 2.31 9.55 0.39
C TYR A 86 3.34 9.86 1.48
N PHE A 87 3.79 8.82 2.18
CA PHE A 87 4.73 8.97 3.30
C PHE A 87 5.98 8.11 3.07
N VAL A 88 7.08 8.75 2.67
CA VAL A 88 8.38 8.12 2.41
C VAL A 88 9.49 8.98 2.98
N SER A 89 10.68 8.37 3.15
CA SER A 89 11.89 9.14 3.43
C SER A 89 12.14 10.16 2.32
N TYR A 90 12.30 11.41 2.71
CA TYR A 90 12.66 12.52 1.82
C TYR A 90 14.13 12.48 1.38
N TYR A 91 14.96 11.63 2.00
CA TYR A 91 16.35 11.43 1.60
C TYR A 91 16.43 10.43 0.44
N ASP A 92 17.00 10.85 -0.69
CA ASP A 92 17.32 9.96 -1.80
C ASP A 92 18.57 9.13 -1.52
N TYR A 93 19.56 9.75 -0.89
CA TYR A 93 20.76 9.13 -0.35
C TYR A 93 20.87 9.56 1.11
N TYR A 94 21.12 8.59 2.00
CA TYR A 94 21.34 8.84 3.42
C TYR A 94 22.57 8.05 3.84
N GLN A 95 23.64 8.75 4.20
CA GLN A 95 24.77 8.16 4.88
C GLN A 95 24.48 8.15 6.39
N PRO A 96 24.22 6.97 6.99
CA PRO A 96 24.13 6.89 8.44
C PRO A 96 25.51 7.13 9.06
N GLU A 97 25.48 7.63 10.29
CA GLU A 97 26.67 7.58 11.15
C GLU A 97 27.10 6.12 11.33
N ALA A 98 28.39 5.85 11.13
CA ALA A 98 28.94 4.50 11.24
C ALA A 98 30.40 4.53 11.71
N TYR A 99 30.85 3.42 12.29
CA TYR A 99 32.25 3.20 12.60
C TYR A 99 32.70 1.88 11.98
N VAL A 100 33.83 1.89 11.28
CA VAL A 100 34.41 0.76 10.56
C VAL A 100 35.69 0.31 11.30
N PRO A 101 35.63 -0.77 12.11
CA PRO A 101 36.74 -1.15 12.99
C PRO A 101 38.00 -1.60 12.24
N GLN A 102 37.85 -2.21 11.07
CA GLN A 102 39.00 -2.75 10.30
C GLN A 102 39.96 -1.66 9.83
N SER A 103 39.44 -0.45 9.59
CA SER A 103 40.21 0.70 9.12
C SER A 103 40.27 1.81 10.17
N ASP A 104 39.78 1.56 11.39
CA ASP A 104 39.66 2.55 12.48
C ASP A 104 39.04 3.87 11.97
N THR A 105 37.97 3.76 11.18
CA THR A 105 37.37 4.92 10.48
C THR A 105 35.99 5.22 11.02
N TYR A 106 35.79 6.44 11.48
CA TYR A 106 34.47 6.99 11.80
C TYR A 106 33.89 7.72 10.58
N ILE A 107 32.64 7.43 10.26
CA ILE A 107 31.87 7.99 9.16
C ILE A 107 30.76 8.84 9.78
N GLU A 108 30.87 10.16 9.64
CA GLU A 108 29.84 11.09 10.11
C GLU A 108 28.57 10.98 9.26
N LYS A 109 27.44 11.32 9.88
CA LYS A 109 26.15 11.42 9.20
C LYS A 109 26.18 12.60 8.22
N ASP A 110 25.67 12.39 7.00
CA ASP A 110 25.47 13.49 6.04
C ASP A 110 24.43 14.50 6.58
N SER A 111 24.77 15.79 6.50
CA SER A 111 23.92 16.92 6.95
C SER A 111 22.77 17.22 6.00
#